data_AF-A0AA38Y183-F1
#
_entry.id   AF-A0AA38Y183-F1
#
_cell.length_a   1.000
_cell.length_b   1.000
_cell.length_c   1.000
_cell.angle_alpha   90.00
_cell.angle_beta   90.00
_cell.angle_gamma   90.00
#
_symmetry.space_group_name_H-M   'P 1'
#
loop_
_entity.id
_entity.type
_entity.pdbx_description
1 polymer ?
#
loop_
_entity_poly.entity_id
_entity_poly.type
_entity_poly.pdbx_seq_one_letter_code
_entity_poly.pdbx_strand_id
1 'polypeptide(L)'
;METKANYVLIGAFTLITGLALLAFGLWAAKYSSDRTWQEYRVVFREAVTGLSVGSPVQYNGIAVGSITELNLVPDDPRQVVARIRLNSTTPVKTDTRAKLAITSLTGPSIIQLSGGTPQSPALTTVNKDPAPIIPTTPSALQNITDVANRIVERMDQILSDRNVASINATLANLETISGGLADRDQGTQSLLLSARDAARSLDTTLKTTNGTIERLDKNLVQQLPGIIDKLDATLAKLDSAAGNADSILGENRAAINSFANDGLGQLGPTLGELRGLIRDLRRVSDRLENNPARYLLGRDAPKDPTTLPRLLLAASLATLLGGCSILGSGDKNPVTLYSPAVQVKVDPSWPQADWQLVLAKPSAARMVDSPRINVRPTPSELEIYKGASWAQPATDMIEDTLLRGFEDSGRIHGVARVAAGIRADYKLSTDIRRFESDYQGQATPTVVIEINAKLIDVTNQRVVADRTFRQLQPVGSTDVSAVAAAFERGLQQVAHDVVGWTLTSGQNDKQTLKR
;
A
#
# COMPACT_ATOMS: atom_id res chain seq x y z
N MET A 1 28.99 33.70 -74.17
CA MET A 1 29.72 34.64 -73.28
C MET A 1 30.10 33.86 -72.04
N GLU A 2 31.38 33.54 -71.88
CA GLU A 2 31.89 32.82 -70.69
C GLU A 2 31.88 33.73 -69.46
N THR A 3 31.21 33.30 -68.39
CA THR A 3 31.22 33.96 -67.09
C THR A 3 32.45 33.54 -66.30
N LYS A 4 33.52 34.34 -66.35
CA LYS A 4 34.69 34.15 -65.47
C LYS A 4 34.27 34.31 -64.01
N ALA A 5 34.33 33.24 -63.22
CA ALA A 5 34.05 33.27 -61.79
C ALA A 5 35.15 34.05 -61.04
N ASN A 6 34.77 35.06 -60.25
CA ASN A 6 35.70 35.83 -59.43
C ASN A 6 36.00 35.08 -58.12
N TYR A 7 36.98 34.17 -58.16
CA TYR A 7 37.42 33.37 -57.00
C TYR A 7 37.83 34.21 -55.78
N VAL A 8 38.35 35.42 -56.00
CA VAL A 8 38.71 36.37 -54.93
C VAL A 8 37.48 36.80 -54.13
N LEU A 9 36.36 37.02 -54.80
CA LEU A 9 35.12 37.51 -54.18
C LEU A 9 34.44 36.39 -53.37
N ILE A 10 34.52 35.15 -53.87
CA ILE A 10 34.07 33.95 -53.15
C ILE A 10 34.95 33.69 -51.92
N GLY A 11 36.28 33.84 -52.06
CA GLY A 11 37.22 33.70 -50.94
C GLY A 11 36.97 34.72 -49.84
N ALA A 12 36.81 36.01 -50.20
CA ALA A 12 36.52 37.08 -49.25
C ALA A 12 35.19 36.89 -48.53
N PHE A 13 34.14 36.48 -49.25
CA PHE A 13 32.83 36.19 -48.67
C PHE A 13 32.92 35.07 -47.62
N THR A 14 33.55 33.95 -47.96
CA THR A 14 33.72 32.80 -47.04
C THR A 14 34.47 33.21 -45.77
N LEU A 15 35.50 34.04 -45.89
CA LEU A 15 36.34 34.48 -44.77
C LEU A 15 35.58 35.45 -43.84
N ILE A 16 34.80 36.38 -44.41
CA ILE A 16 33.93 37.29 -43.65
C ILE A 16 32.83 36.49 -42.93
N THR A 17 32.18 35.54 -43.60
CA THR A 17 31.16 34.69 -42.98
C THR A 17 31.75 33.85 -41.84
N GLY A 18 32.96 33.30 -42.02
CA GLY A 18 33.66 32.56 -40.96
C GLY A 18 33.95 33.43 -39.74
N LEU A 19 34.45 34.64 -39.94
CA LEU A 19 34.68 35.61 -38.85
C LEU A 19 33.39 36.02 -38.14
N ALA A 20 32.30 36.25 -38.89
CA ALA A 20 31.01 36.59 -38.33
C ALA A 20 30.42 35.44 -37.49
N LEU A 21 30.54 34.19 -37.95
CA LEU A 21 30.13 33.01 -37.19
C LEU A 21 30.94 32.83 -35.90
N LEU A 22 32.25 33.07 -35.96
CA LEU A 22 33.12 32.99 -34.80
C LEU A 22 32.78 34.08 -33.77
N ALA A 23 32.58 35.32 -34.23
CA ALA A 23 32.14 36.43 -33.37
C ALA A 23 30.76 36.16 -32.74
N PHE A 24 29.82 35.62 -33.51
CA PHE A 24 28.51 35.23 -33.02
C PHE A 24 28.59 34.10 -31.99
N GLY A 25 29.43 33.08 -32.23
CA GLY A 25 29.66 31.99 -31.28
C GLY A 25 30.22 32.48 -29.95
N LEU A 26 31.20 33.39 -29.98
CA LEU A 26 31.76 34.01 -28.77
C LEU A 26 30.74 34.89 -28.03
N TRP A 27 29.92 35.65 -28.78
CA TRP A 27 28.86 36.46 -28.20
C TRP A 27 27.75 35.61 -27.55
N ALA A 28 27.31 34.54 -28.22
CA ALA A 28 26.30 33.61 -27.72
C ALA A 28 26.79 32.84 -26.48
N ALA A 29 28.07 32.44 -26.45
CA ALA A 29 28.68 31.80 -25.29
C ALA A 29 28.70 32.74 -24.07
N LYS A 30 28.96 34.04 -24.29
CA LYS A 30 28.91 35.06 -23.22
C LYS A 30 27.48 35.29 -22.70
N TYR A 31 26.48 35.37 -23.58
CA TYR A 31 25.08 35.57 -23.17
C TYR A 31 24.49 34.37 -22.42
N SER A 32 24.94 33.15 -22.72
CA SER A 32 24.58 31.94 -21.96
C SER A 32 25.08 31.94 -20.51
N SER A 33 26.03 32.82 -20.15
CA SER A 33 26.63 32.90 -18.81
C SER A 33 25.84 33.76 -17.82
N ASP A 34 24.84 34.52 -18.26
CA ASP A 34 24.06 35.43 -17.41
C ASP A 34 23.01 34.74 -16.51
N ARG A 35 22.95 33.40 -16.49
CA ARG A 35 22.28 32.68 -15.38
C ARG A 35 23.19 32.80 -14.16
N THR A 36 23.02 33.89 -13.41
CA THR A 36 23.80 34.20 -12.22
C THR A 36 23.55 33.08 -11.19
N TRP A 37 24.54 32.23 -10.97
CA TRP A 37 24.51 31.23 -9.90
C TRP A 37 25.09 31.87 -8.63
N GLN A 38 24.50 31.55 -7.49
CA GLN A 38 25.06 31.92 -6.19
C GLN A 38 25.66 30.69 -5.51
N GLU A 39 26.88 30.83 -5.01
CA GLU A 39 27.57 29.77 -4.29
C GLU A 39 27.33 29.84 -2.79
N TYR A 40 27.18 28.68 -2.16
CA TYR A 40 27.05 28.53 -0.72
C TYR A 40 27.89 27.36 -0.23
N ARG A 41 28.24 27.36 1.05
CA ARG A 41 28.92 26.24 1.70
C ARG A 41 28.00 25.59 2.73
N VAL A 42 27.96 24.28 2.77
CA VAL A 42 27.22 23.51 3.77
C VAL A 42 28.21 22.62 4.52
N VAL A 43 28.26 22.75 5.84
CA VAL A 43 29.17 21.99 6.69
C VAL A 43 28.40 20.89 7.42
N PHE A 44 28.66 19.64 7.07
CA PHE A 44 28.10 18.47 7.73
C PHE A 44 29.06 17.96 8.79
N ARG A 45 28.54 17.64 9.98
CA ARG A 45 29.26 16.99 11.09
C ARG A 45 28.93 15.50 11.21
N GLU A 46 28.24 14.96 10.22
CA GLU A 46 27.78 13.58 10.13
C GLU A 46 28.27 12.93 8.83
N ALA A 47 28.21 11.61 8.75
CA ALA A 47 28.59 10.89 7.55
C ALA A 47 27.67 11.25 6.38
N VAL A 48 28.23 11.82 5.31
CA VAL A 48 27.51 12.19 4.08
C VAL A 48 27.49 11.03 3.06
N THR A 49 27.17 9.83 3.53
CA THR A 49 27.16 8.62 2.69
C THR A 49 26.18 8.79 1.53
N GLY A 50 26.64 8.49 0.31
CA GLY A 50 25.83 8.61 -0.92
C GLY A 50 25.73 10.02 -1.50
N LEU A 51 26.43 11.01 -0.93
CA LEU A 51 26.55 12.35 -1.50
C LEU A 51 27.70 12.39 -2.52
N SER A 52 27.45 12.95 -3.71
CA SER A 52 28.44 13.05 -4.78
C SER A 52 28.44 14.44 -5.42
N VAL A 53 29.55 14.81 -6.07
CA VAL A 53 29.60 16.02 -6.91
C VAL A 53 28.56 15.88 -8.02
N GLY A 54 27.77 16.92 -8.24
CA GLY A 54 26.63 16.91 -9.16
C GLY A 54 25.30 16.47 -8.54
N SER A 55 25.27 15.95 -7.30
CA SER A 55 24.00 15.64 -6.62
C SER A 55 23.11 16.89 -6.54
N PRO A 56 21.78 16.73 -6.72
CA PRO A 56 20.86 17.86 -6.70
C PRO A 56 20.72 18.44 -5.29
N VAL A 57 20.58 19.76 -5.23
CA VAL A 57 20.21 20.48 -4.02
C VAL A 57 18.76 20.93 -4.17
N GLN A 58 17.93 20.57 -3.20
CA GLN A 58 16.50 20.87 -3.22
C GLN A 58 16.12 21.84 -2.13
N TYR A 59 15.19 22.74 -2.40
CA TYR A 59 14.58 23.62 -1.40
C TYR A 59 13.12 23.19 -1.22
N ASN A 60 12.75 22.72 -0.02
CA ASN A 60 11.42 22.17 0.26
C ASN A 60 10.93 21.15 -0.80
N GLY A 61 11.84 20.38 -1.39
CA GLY A 61 11.53 19.35 -2.41
C GLY A 61 11.66 19.80 -3.88
N ILE A 62 11.94 21.07 -4.14
CA ILE A 62 12.14 21.59 -5.51
C ILE A 62 13.64 21.67 -5.80
N ALA A 63 14.10 21.10 -6.92
CA ALA A 63 15.49 21.21 -7.34
C ALA A 63 15.87 22.66 -7.69
N VAL A 64 16.76 23.25 -6.89
CA VAL A 64 17.18 24.66 -6.98
C VAL A 64 18.65 24.82 -7.35
N GLY A 65 19.42 23.73 -7.36
CA GLY A 65 20.85 23.76 -7.62
C GLY A 65 21.52 22.39 -7.58
N SER A 66 22.85 22.40 -7.50
CA SER A 66 23.66 21.18 -7.46
C SER A 66 24.93 21.37 -6.63
N ILE A 67 25.50 20.26 -6.17
CA ILE A 67 26.82 20.25 -5.51
C ILE A 67 27.92 20.42 -6.56
N THR A 68 28.85 21.35 -6.33
CA THR A 68 30.01 21.58 -7.21
C THR A 68 31.27 20.92 -6.69
N GLU A 69 31.48 20.91 -5.36
CA GLU A 69 32.66 20.32 -4.73
C GLU A 69 32.30 19.67 -3.40
N LEU A 70 33.03 18.61 -3.04
CA LEU A 70 32.91 17.92 -1.76
C LEU A 70 34.31 17.66 -1.20
N ASN A 71 34.63 18.28 -0.07
CA ASN A 71 35.96 18.19 0.56
C ASN A 71 35.84 17.93 2.06
N LEU A 72 36.80 17.19 2.62
CA LEU A 72 36.98 17.09 4.07
C LEU A 72 37.65 18.37 4.58
N VAL A 73 37.26 18.83 5.77
CA VAL A 73 37.94 19.98 6.39
C VAL A 73 39.36 19.53 6.78
N PRO A 74 40.43 20.22 6.33
CA PRO A 74 41.81 19.83 6.66
C PRO A 74 42.09 19.75 8.17
N ASP A 75 41.51 20.67 8.95
CA ASP A 75 41.72 20.78 10.40
C ASP A 75 40.84 19.83 11.23
N ASP A 76 39.71 19.35 10.69
CA ASP A 76 38.83 18.37 11.34
C ASP A 76 38.21 17.42 10.29
N PRO A 77 38.87 16.29 9.97
CA PRO A 77 38.41 15.35 8.95
C PRO A 77 37.05 14.71 9.23
N ARG A 78 36.48 14.90 10.43
CA ARG A 78 35.12 14.44 10.76
C ARG A 78 34.04 15.35 10.17
N GLN A 79 34.44 16.53 9.66
CA GLN A 79 33.54 17.48 9.03
C GLN A 79 33.74 17.48 7.51
N VAL A 80 32.62 17.50 6.79
CA VAL A 80 32.61 17.55 5.33
C VAL A 80 31.98 18.86 4.87
N VAL A 81 32.66 19.56 3.98
CA VAL A 81 32.19 20.80 3.36
C VAL A 81 31.73 20.49 1.95
N ALA A 82 30.43 20.68 1.72
CA ALA A 82 29.85 20.66 0.38
C ALA A 82 29.73 22.09 -0.14
N ARG A 83 30.36 22.39 -1.27
CA ARG A 83 30.14 23.62 -2.02
C ARG A 83 28.94 23.39 -2.95
N ILE A 84 27.97 24.27 -2.88
CA ILE A 84 26.74 24.17 -3.67
C ILE A 84 26.55 25.43 -4.50
N ARG A 85 26.01 25.26 -5.71
CA ARG A 85 25.54 26.38 -6.54
C ARG A 85 24.03 26.35 -6.60
N LEU A 86 23.40 27.50 -6.35
CA LEU A 86 21.95 27.67 -6.36
C LEU A 86 21.57 28.73 -7.39
N ASN A 87 20.38 28.60 -7.98
CA ASN A 87 19.83 29.65 -8.83
C ASN A 87 19.68 30.96 -8.02
N SER A 88 20.01 32.12 -8.60
CA SER A 88 19.89 33.42 -7.89
C SER A 88 18.48 33.77 -7.43
N THR A 89 17.45 33.11 -7.97
CA THR A 89 16.05 33.26 -7.56
C THR A 89 15.70 32.45 -6.30
N THR A 90 16.63 31.64 -5.79
CA THR A 90 16.39 30.77 -4.62
C THR A 90 16.39 31.61 -3.34
N PRO A 91 15.30 31.61 -2.55
CA PRO A 91 15.17 32.44 -1.36
C PRO A 91 15.94 31.84 -0.17
N VAL A 92 17.27 31.93 -0.19
CA VAL A 92 18.13 31.51 0.94
C VAL A 92 18.21 32.62 1.98
N LYS A 93 17.71 32.33 3.18
CA LYS A 93 17.59 33.27 4.30
C LYS A 93 18.44 32.82 5.49
N THR A 94 18.58 33.69 6.49
CA THR A 94 19.34 33.38 7.72
C THR A 94 18.77 32.20 8.52
N ASP A 95 17.48 31.94 8.38
CA ASP A 95 16.77 30.81 9.01
C ASP A 95 16.74 29.56 8.12
N THR A 96 17.31 29.61 6.90
CA THR A 96 17.46 28.41 6.06
C THR A 96 18.39 27.41 6.74
N ARG A 97 17.99 26.14 6.75
CA ARG A 97 18.75 25.02 7.29
C ARG A 97 18.90 23.93 6.23
N ALA A 98 20.09 23.37 6.15
CA ALA A 98 20.40 22.24 5.29
C ALA A 98 20.32 20.93 6.09
N LYS A 99 19.77 19.89 5.48
CA LYS A 99 19.80 18.52 6.03
C LYS A 99 20.13 17.54 4.91
N LEU A 100 20.76 16.43 5.28
CA LEU A 100 20.93 15.32 4.36
C LEU A 100 19.58 14.60 4.25
N ALA A 101 19.11 14.38 3.04
CA ALA A 101 17.89 13.63 2.78
C ALA A 101 18.17 12.50 1.80
N ILE A 102 17.50 11.38 2.03
CA ILE A 102 17.53 10.23 1.14
C ILE A 102 16.16 10.18 0.48
N THR A 103 16.11 10.43 -0.82
CA THR A 103 14.86 10.46 -1.58
C THR A 103 14.32 9.06 -1.89
N SER A 104 15.12 8.00 -1.72
CA SER A 104 14.74 6.61 -2.00
C SER A 104 15.57 5.64 -1.15
N LEU A 105 15.01 4.49 -0.73
CA LEU A 105 15.66 3.54 0.20
C LEU A 105 17.11 3.14 -0.19
N THR A 106 17.42 3.13 -1.49
CA THR A 106 18.76 2.86 -2.05
C THR A 106 19.29 3.98 -2.95
N GLY A 107 18.62 5.14 -2.99
CA GLY A 107 18.94 6.24 -3.90
C GLY A 107 20.11 7.12 -3.43
N PRO A 108 20.66 7.97 -4.32
CA PRO A 108 21.70 8.91 -3.93
C PRO A 108 21.18 9.91 -2.90
N SER A 109 22.05 10.28 -1.97
CA SER A 109 21.74 11.29 -0.96
C SER A 109 21.74 12.68 -1.60
N ILE A 110 20.84 13.53 -1.12
CA ILE A 110 20.66 14.90 -1.60
C ILE A 110 20.77 15.89 -0.43
N ILE A 111 21.09 17.14 -0.72
CA ILE A 111 21.00 18.23 0.26
C ILE A 111 19.61 18.84 0.14
N GLN A 112 18.85 18.80 1.24
CA GLN A 112 17.56 19.48 1.33
C GLN A 112 17.68 20.74 2.20
N LEU A 113 17.35 21.88 1.60
CA LEU A 113 17.21 23.16 2.26
C LEU A 113 15.75 23.31 2.71
N SER A 114 15.57 23.80 3.93
CA SER A 114 14.26 24.08 4.52
C SER A 114 14.31 25.38 5.34
N GLY A 115 13.15 26.00 5.58
CA GLY A 115 13.04 27.30 6.26
C GLY A 115 12.66 28.43 5.30
N GLY A 116 13.07 29.65 5.61
CA GLY A 116 12.84 30.82 4.77
C GLY A 116 11.56 31.59 5.12
N THR A 117 11.32 31.84 6.41
CA THR A 117 10.20 32.67 6.88
C THR A 117 10.19 34.02 6.16
N PRO A 118 9.02 34.53 5.73
CA PRO A 118 8.94 35.77 4.93
C PRO A 118 9.64 36.99 5.57
N GLN A 119 9.68 37.06 6.89
CA GLN A 119 10.25 38.16 7.67
C GLN A 119 11.76 38.07 7.87
N SER A 120 12.39 36.93 7.61
CA SER A 120 13.84 36.76 7.79
C SER A 120 14.65 37.44 6.67
N PRO A 121 15.78 38.09 6.98
CA PRO A 121 16.67 38.69 5.99
C PRO A 121 17.38 37.63 5.14
N ALA A 122 17.80 38.02 3.93
CA ALA A 122 18.56 37.15 3.04
C ALA A 122 19.95 36.84 3.62
N LEU A 123 20.44 35.60 3.44
CA LEU A 123 21.72 35.22 4.03
C LEU A 123 22.90 36.03 3.44
N THR A 124 22.79 36.39 2.17
CA THR A 124 23.78 37.18 1.41
C THR A 124 23.85 38.65 1.82
N THR A 125 22.84 39.19 2.52
CA THR A 125 22.88 40.57 3.02
C THR A 125 23.53 40.68 4.39
N VAL A 126 23.55 39.58 5.16
CA VAL A 126 24.14 39.52 6.50
C VAL A 126 25.60 39.05 6.46
N ASN A 127 25.93 38.12 5.56
CA ASN A 127 27.28 37.60 5.40
C ASN A 127 27.83 37.96 4.01
N LYS A 128 28.86 38.81 3.97
CA LYS A 128 29.52 39.28 2.73
C LYS A 128 30.59 38.33 2.19
N ASP A 129 30.72 37.14 2.77
CA ASP A 129 31.58 36.09 2.22
C ASP A 129 31.11 35.71 0.81
N PRO A 130 32.02 35.55 -0.18
CA PRO A 130 31.66 35.06 -1.52
C PRO A 130 30.94 33.71 -1.53
N ALA A 131 31.05 32.89 -0.46
CA ALA A 131 30.26 31.67 -0.31
C ALA A 131 29.79 31.48 1.16
N PRO A 132 28.64 32.07 1.56
CA PRO A 132 28.18 32.04 2.94
C PRO A 132 27.77 30.63 3.38
N ILE A 133 27.92 30.36 4.68
CA ILE A 133 27.67 29.05 5.26
C ILE A 133 26.19 28.89 5.63
N ILE A 134 25.56 27.82 5.13
CA ILE A 134 24.22 27.41 5.55
C ILE A 134 24.33 26.43 6.72
N PRO A 135 23.69 26.70 7.89
CA PRO A 135 23.75 25.79 9.03
C PRO A 135 23.05 24.46 8.74
N THR A 136 23.60 23.37 9.27
CA THR A 136 23.02 22.03 9.14
C THR A 136 22.16 21.63 10.35
N THR A 137 21.16 20.77 10.11
CA THR A 137 20.34 20.11 11.15
C THR A 137 20.48 18.60 11.05
N PRO A 138 20.43 17.84 12.17
CA PRO A 138 20.57 16.38 12.16
C PRO A 138 19.56 15.66 11.25
N SER A 139 20.01 14.58 10.61
CA SER A 139 19.21 13.81 9.66
C SER A 139 18.28 12.80 10.34
N ALA A 140 17.10 12.55 9.75
CA ALA A 140 16.02 11.74 10.34
C ALA A 140 16.42 10.28 10.69
N LEU A 141 17.44 9.73 10.03
CA LEU A 141 17.93 8.38 10.31
C LEU A 141 18.63 8.26 11.67
N GLN A 142 19.18 9.33 12.24
CA GLN A 142 19.75 9.29 13.60
C GLN A 142 18.67 9.08 14.67
N ASN A 143 17.41 9.48 14.41
CA ASN A 143 16.32 9.36 15.38
C ASN A 143 15.70 7.96 15.44
N ILE A 144 16.12 7.01 14.60
CA ILE A 144 15.59 5.62 14.63
C ILE A 144 15.95 4.93 15.94
N THR A 145 17.14 5.20 16.50
CA THR A 145 17.56 4.65 17.79
C THR A 145 16.64 5.11 18.93
N ASP A 146 16.20 6.37 18.89
CA ASP A 146 15.26 6.92 19.88
C ASP A 146 13.83 6.39 19.72
N VAL A 147 13.43 6.05 18.50
CA VAL A 147 12.14 5.40 18.21
C VAL A 147 12.17 3.94 18.65
N ALA A 148 13.28 3.23 18.41
CA ALA A 148 13.47 1.84 18.84
C ALA A 148 13.43 1.72 20.37
N ASN A 149 14.09 2.62 21.10
CA ASN A 149 14.08 2.63 22.56
C ASN A 149 12.66 2.83 23.14
N ARG A 150 11.84 3.69 22.54
CA ARG A 150 10.43 3.89 22.95
C ARG A 150 9.53 2.68 22.64
N ILE A 151 9.85 1.90 21.62
CA ILE A 151 9.12 0.67 21.29
C ILE A 151 9.42 -0.39 22.36
N VAL A 152 10.69 -0.55 22.76
CA VAL A 152 11.09 -1.46 23.84
C VAL A 152 10.41 -1.09 25.16
N GLU A 153 10.41 0.20 25.52
CA GLU A 153 9.76 0.69 26.75
C GLU A 153 8.23 0.44 26.76
N ARG A 154 7.56 0.56 25.60
CA ARG A 154 6.13 0.23 25.47
C ARG A 154 5.85 -1.28 25.46
N MET A 155 6.77 -2.09 24.95
CA MET A 155 6.67 -3.55 25.01
C MET A 155 6.79 -4.04 26.46
N ASP A 156 7.68 -3.46 27.25
CA ASP A 156 7.82 -3.76 28.68
C ASP A 156 6.55 -3.39 29.48
N GLN A 157 5.83 -2.32 29.10
CA GLN A 157 4.56 -1.98 29.74
C GLN A 157 3.44 -2.99 29.41
N ILE A 158 3.38 -3.47 28.17
CA ILE A 158 2.36 -4.45 27.73
C ILE A 158 2.65 -5.85 28.29
N LEU A 159 3.93 -6.21 28.43
CA LEU A 159 4.37 -7.49 28.99
C LEU A 159 4.61 -7.45 30.50
N SER A 160 4.34 -6.32 31.15
CA SER A 160 4.54 -6.18 32.59
C SER A 160 3.72 -7.19 33.39
N ASP A 161 4.27 -7.63 34.51
CA ASP A 161 3.61 -8.59 35.41
C ASP A 161 2.21 -8.14 35.84
N ARG A 162 1.98 -6.82 35.92
CA ARG A 162 0.67 -6.22 36.18
C ARG A 162 -0.31 -6.50 35.06
N ASN A 163 0.10 -6.35 33.80
CA ASN A 163 -0.76 -6.57 32.65
C ASN A 163 -1.06 -8.07 32.44
N VAL A 164 -0.07 -8.93 32.68
CA VAL A 164 -0.24 -10.39 32.71
C VAL A 164 -1.23 -10.82 33.81
N ALA A 165 -1.13 -10.23 35.01
CA ALA A 165 -2.07 -10.49 36.09
C ALA A 165 -3.51 -10.03 35.76
N SER A 166 -3.67 -8.86 35.14
CA SER A 166 -4.99 -8.37 34.70
C SER A 166 -5.62 -9.22 33.60
N ILE A 167 -4.81 -9.70 32.64
CA ILE A 167 -5.28 -10.61 31.58
C ILE A 167 -5.69 -11.95 32.17
N ASN A 168 -4.88 -12.53 33.06
CA ASN A 168 -5.21 -13.79 33.73
C ASN A 168 -6.47 -13.69 34.59
N ALA A 169 -6.65 -12.59 35.33
CA ALA A 169 -7.86 -12.34 36.10
C ALA A 169 -9.11 -12.21 35.20
N THR A 170 -8.97 -11.59 34.03
CA THR A 170 -10.06 -11.45 33.05
C THR A 170 -10.42 -12.80 32.44
N LEU A 171 -9.43 -13.62 32.10
CA LEU A 171 -9.64 -14.98 31.58
C LEU A 171 -10.27 -15.90 32.62
N ALA A 172 -9.85 -15.84 33.88
CA ALA A 172 -10.45 -16.61 34.98
C ALA A 172 -11.91 -16.19 35.25
N ASN A 173 -12.23 -14.90 35.16
CA ASN A 173 -13.61 -14.42 35.28
C ASN A 173 -14.48 -14.87 34.09
N LEU A 174 -13.94 -14.86 32.87
CA LEU A 174 -14.62 -15.38 31.68
C LEU A 174 -14.89 -16.88 31.79
N GLU A 175 -13.92 -17.66 32.30
CA GLU A 175 -14.08 -19.09 32.57
C GLU A 175 -15.18 -19.33 33.60
N THR A 176 -15.19 -18.59 34.71
CA THR A 176 -16.21 -18.68 35.77
C THR A 176 -17.60 -18.31 35.26
N ILE A 177 -17.74 -17.26 34.44
CA ILE A 177 -19.01 -16.87 33.83
C ILE A 177 -19.47 -17.92 32.82
N SER A 178 -18.56 -18.45 31.99
CA SER A 178 -18.89 -19.51 31.02
C SER A 178 -19.26 -20.83 31.70
N GLY A 179 -18.59 -21.17 32.80
CA GLY A 179 -18.89 -22.34 33.63
C GLY A 179 -20.24 -22.19 34.31
N GLY A 180 -20.54 -21.02 34.87
CA GLY A 180 -21.86 -20.72 35.46
C GLY A 180 -23.01 -20.66 34.44
N LEU A 181 -22.73 -20.31 33.17
CA LEU A 181 -23.73 -20.39 32.09
C LEU A 181 -23.92 -21.81 31.54
N ALA A 182 -22.89 -22.67 31.64
CA ALA A 182 -22.97 -24.08 31.29
C ALA A 182 -23.69 -24.91 32.37
N ASP A 183 -23.70 -24.46 33.62
CA ASP A 183 -24.27 -25.17 34.78
C ASP A 183 -25.71 -24.69 35.12
N ARG A 184 -26.54 -24.59 34.09
CA ARG A 184 -27.92 -24.03 34.13
C ARG A 184 -28.95 -24.85 34.94
N ASP A 185 -28.51 -25.84 35.72
CA ASP A 185 -29.36 -26.76 36.49
C ASP A 185 -29.30 -26.57 38.02
N GLN A 186 -28.29 -25.91 38.60
CA GLN A 186 -28.11 -25.88 40.06
C GLN A 186 -28.85 -24.73 40.77
N GLY A 187 -28.95 -23.56 40.14
CA GLY A 187 -29.63 -22.40 40.73
C GLY A 187 -31.13 -22.63 40.93
N THR A 188 -31.80 -23.27 39.97
CA THR A 188 -33.23 -23.61 40.02
C THR A 188 -33.52 -24.72 41.03
N GLN A 189 -32.63 -25.71 41.19
CA GLN A 189 -32.76 -26.75 42.22
C GLN A 189 -32.58 -26.21 43.63
N SER A 190 -31.63 -25.30 43.87
CA SER A 190 -31.42 -24.71 45.21
C SER A 190 -32.62 -23.87 45.68
N LEU A 191 -33.27 -23.16 44.76
CA LEU A 191 -34.51 -22.41 45.00
C LEU A 191 -35.69 -23.36 45.27
N LEU A 192 -35.81 -24.45 44.51
CA LEU A 192 -36.84 -25.47 44.73
C LEU A 192 -36.66 -26.21 46.06
N LEU A 193 -35.42 -26.52 46.46
CA LEU A 193 -35.11 -27.13 47.76
C LEU A 193 -35.43 -26.17 48.91
N SER A 194 -35.01 -24.91 48.80
CA SER A 194 -35.29 -23.88 49.81
C SER A 194 -36.79 -23.59 49.96
N ALA A 195 -37.54 -23.58 48.86
CA ALA A 195 -39.00 -23.44 48.89
C ALA A 195 -39.69 -24.65 49.55
N ARG A 196 -39.16 -25.86 49.33
CA ARG A 196 -39.68 -27.09 49.93
C ARG A 196 -39.43 -27.12 51.44
N ASP A 197 -38.27 -26.66 51.89
CA ASP A 197 -37.93 -26.59 53.31
C ASP A 197 -38.65 -25.45 54.04
N ALA A 198 -38.90 -24.33 53.37
CA ALA A 198 -39.79 -23.28 53.87
C ALA A 198 -41.23 -23.79 54.01
N ALA A 199 -41.75 -24.53 53.02
CA ALA A 199 -43.08 -25.13 53.08
C ALA A 199 -43.20 -26.19 54.20
N ARG A 200 -42.15 -26.99 54.42
CA ARG A 200 -42.08 -27.94 55.55
C ARG A 200 -42.07 -27.24 56.90
N SER A 201 -41.30 -26.15 57.02
CA SER A 201 -41.25 -25.35 58.24
C SER A 201 -42.61 -24.69 58.51
N LEU A 202 -43.33 -24.27 57.46
CA LEU A 202 -44.69 -23.76 57.56
C LEU A 202 -45.68 -24.85 58.01
N ASP A 203 -45.63 -26.05 57.43
CA ASP A 203 -46.47 -27.21 57.83
C ASP A 203 -46.20 -27.61 59.29
N THR A 204 -44.94 -27.63 59.69
CA THR A 204 -44.54 -27.93 61.08
C THR A 204 -45.03 -26.84 62.02
N THR A 205 -44.88 -25.58 61.66
CA THR A 205 -45.40 -24.44 62.46
C THR A 205 -46.91 -24.52 62.58
N LEU A 206 -47.65 -24.75 61.49
CA LEU A 206 -49.10 -24.88 61.50
C LEU A 206 -49.59 -26.08 62.33
N LYS A 207 -48.87 -27.21 62.29
CA LYS A 207 -49.14 -28.38 63.17
C LYS A 207 -48.85 -28.07 64.64
N THR A 208 -47.76 -27.37 64.91
CA THR A 208 -47.39 -26.96 66.29
C THR A 208 -48.39 -25.93 66.82
N THR A 209 -48.88 -25.02 65.97
CA THR A 209 -49.94 -24.04 66.29
C THR A 209 -51.28 -24.73 66.55
N ASN A 210 -51.68 -25.73 65.76
CA ASN A 210 -52.91 -26.50 66.01
C ASN A 210 -52.86 -27.31 67.32
N GLY A 211 -51.69 -27.82 67.72
CA GLY A 211 -51.52 -28.52 69.00
C GLY A 211 -51.47 -27.60 70.23
N THR A 212 -51.22 -26.29 70.04
CA THR A 212 -51.01 -25.33 71.15
C THR A 212 -52.27 -24.50 71.47
N ILE A 213 -53.30 -24.53 70.62
CA ILE A 213 -54.58 -23.85 70.88
C ILE A 213 -55.40 -24.50 72.01
N GLU A 214 -55.14 -25.78 72.35
CA GLU A 214 -55.78 -26.44 73.49
C GLU A 214 -55.07 -26.23 74.84
N ARG A 215 -53.86 -25.63 74.87
CA ARG A 215 -53.13 -25.29 76.10
C ARG A 215 -52.39 -23.96 75.97
N LEU A 216 -53.13 -22.86 76.10
CA LEU A 216 -52.55 -21.53 76.28
C LEU A 216 -51.89 -21.43 77.67
N ASP A 217 -50.59 -21.72 77.72
CA ASP A 217 -49.75 -21.45 78.89
C ASP A 217 -49.17 -20.02 78.82
N LYS A 218 -49.05 -19.36 79.98
CA LYS A 218 -48.61 -17.96 80.16
C LYS A 218 -47.22 -17.65 79.60
N ASN A 219 -46.42 -18.68 79.29
CA ASN A 219 -45.05 -18.55 78.79
C ASN A 219 -44.95 -18.03 77.35
N LEU A 220 -46.00 -18.15 76.53
CA LEU A 220 -45.95 -17.68 75.13
C LEU A 220 -45.99 -16.14 75.03
N VAL A 221 -46.63 -15.47 76.00
CA VAL A 221 -46.69 -13.99 76.07
C VAL A 221 -45.30 -13.40 76.36
N GLN A 222 -44.41 -14.13 77.04
CA GLN A 222 -43.04 -13.67 77.29
C GLN A 222 -42.09 -13.86 76.09
N GLN A 223 -42.38 -14.77 75.16
CA GLN A 223 -41.51 -15.07 74.02
C GLN A 223 -41.90 -14.34 72.72
N LEU A 224 -43.09 -13.76 72.67
CA LEU A 224 -43.59 -12.94 71.57
C LEU A 224 -42.62 -11.82 71.12
N PRO A 225 -41.95 -11.07 72.02
CA PRO A 225 -40.99 -10.04 71.62
C PRO A 225 -39.81 -10.60 70.81
N GLY A 226 -39.25 -11.74 71.25
CA GLY A 226 -38.08 -12.33 70.58
C GLY A 226 -38.37 -12.96 69.21
N ILE A 227 -39.63 -13.26 68.92
CA ILE A 227 -40.07 -13.71 67.59
C ILE A 227 -40.24 -12.50 66.65
N ILE A 228 -40.76 -11.37 67.17
CA ILE A 228 -40.87 -10.11 66.43
C ILE A 228 -39.48 -9.57 66.07
N ASP A 229 -38.52 -9.59 67.01
CA ASP A 229 -37.14 -9.15 66.76
C ASP A 229 -36.44 -9.98 65.68
N LYS A 230 -36.70 -11.29 65.65
CA LYS A 230 -36.18 -12.19 64.60
C LYS A 230 -36.84 -11.95 63.25
N LEU A 231 -38.12 -11.59 63.22
CA LEU A 231 -38.83 -11.24 62.00
C LEU A 231 -38.29 -9.93 61.41
N ASP A 232 -38.09 -8.91 62.25
CA ASP A 232 -37.52 -7.62 61.85
C ASP A 232 -36.09 -7.77 61.33
N ALA A 233 -35.25 -8.57 62.00
CA ALA A 233 -33.89 -8.86 61.54
C ALA A 233 -33.86 -9.64 60.21
N THR A 234 -34.86 -10.48 59.95
CA THR A 234 -34.96 -11.25 58.70
C THR A 234 -35.45 -10.36 57.56
N LEU A 235 -36.43 -9.48 57.83
CA LEU A 235 -36.92 -8.49 56.88
C LEU A 235 -35.83 -7.48 56.49
N ALA A 236 -35.03 -6.99 57.44
CA ALA A 236 -33.91 -6.09 57.15
C ALA A 236 -32.82 -6.75 56.27
N LYS A 237 -32.58 -8.06 56.45
CA LYS A 237 -31.65 -8.84 55.61
C LYS A 237 -32.20 -9.08 54.20
N LEU A 238 -33.50 -9.31 54.07
CA LEU A 238 -34.18 -9.42 52.77
C LEU A 238 -34.17 -8.09 52.01
N ASP A 239 -34.40 -6.97 52.71
CA ASP A 239 -34.40 -5.63 52.12
C ASP A 239 -33.00 -5.23 51.63
N SER A 240 -31.96 -5.57 52.41
CA SER A 240 -30.56 -5.38 51.99
C SER A 240 -30.15 -6.27 50.81
N ALA A 241 -30.65 -7.51 50.75
CA ALA A 241 -30.39 -8.42 49.64
C ALA A 241 -31.08 -7.96 48.34
N ALA A 242 -32.31 -7.44 48.45
CA ALA A 242 -33.03 -6.86 47.33
C ALA A 242 -32.35 -5.57 46.82
N GLY A 243 -31.91 -4.69 47.72
CA GLY A 243 -31.18 -3.47 47.36
C GLY A 243 -29.83 -3.74 46.66
N ASN A 244 -29.08 -4.74 47.13
CA ASN A 244 -27.82 -5.14 46.48
C ASN A 244 -28.05 -5.78 45.10
N ALA A 245 -29.14 -6.53 44.91
CA ALA A 245 -29.49 -7.09 43.61
C ALA A 245 -29.84 -6.00 42.59
N ASP A 246 -30.61 -4.98 42.99
CA ASP A 246 -30.96 -3.85 42.12
C ASP A 246 -29.74 -2.98 41.74
N SER A 247 -28.79 -2.78 42.66
CA SER A 247 -27.52 -2.07 42.38
C SER A 247 -26.68 -2.81 41.34
N ILE A 248 -26.48 -4.13 41.50
CA ILE A 248 -25.67 -4.95 40.59
C ILE A 248 -26.32 -5.02 39.19
N LEU A 249 -27.65 -5.09 39.14
CA LEU A 249 -28.40 -5.11 37.87
C LEU A 249 -28.42 -3.73 37.19
N GLY A 250 -28.50 -2.64 37.96
CA GLY A 250 -28.46 -1.26 37.45
C GLY A 250 -27.09 -0.87 36.88
N GLU A 251 -26.01 -1.15 37.61
CA GLU A 251 -24.64 -0.81 37.22
C GLU A 251 -24.18 -1.57 35.96
N ASN A 252 -24.52 -2.86 35.86
CA ASN A 252 -24.17 -3.65 34.68
C ASN A 252 -24.99 -3.29 33.45
N ARG A 253 -26.26 -2.90 33.59
CA ARG A 253 -27.10 -2.55 32.43
C ARG A 253 -26.61 -1.28 31.71
N ALA A 254 -26.11 -0.30 32.47
CA ALA A 254 -25.50 0.91 31.91
C ALA A 254 -24.15 0.61 31.23
N ALA A 255 -23.27 -0.15 31.89
CA ALA A 255 -21.98 -0.54 31.32
C ALA A 255 -22.13 -1.41 30.05
N ILE A 256 -23.01 -2.39 30.06
CA ILE A 256 -23.29 -3.28 28.91
C ILE A 256 -23.92 -2.49 27.76
N ASN A 257 -24.87 -1.59 28.02
CA ASN A 257 -25.47 -0.76 26.98
C ASN A 257 -24.45 0.23 26.38
N SER A 258 -23.54 0.80 27.19
CA SER A 258 -22.50 1.71 26.68
C SER A 258 -21.44 0.97 25.83
N PHE A 259 -21.05 -0.24 26.22
CA PHE A 259 -20.12 -1.05 25.43
C PHE A 259 -20.76 -1.58 24.14
N ALA A 260 -22.02 -2.00 24.20
CA ALA A 260 -22.76 -2.53 23.05
C ALA A 260 -23.12 -1.44 22.03
N ASN A 261 -23.52 -0.25 22.47
CA ASN A 261 -23.96 0.83 21.58
C ASN A 261 -22.83 1.78 21.17
N ASP A 262 -21.95 2.20 22.10
CA ASP A 262 -20.90 3.20 21.81
C ASP A 262 -19.54 2.56 21.49
N GLY A 263 -19.17 1.48 22.17
CA GLY A 263 -17.86 0.82 22.00
C GLY A 263 -17.72 -0.02 20.73
N LEU A 264 -18.68 -0.91 20.47
CA LEU A 264 -18.69 -1.76 19.26
C LEU A 264 -19.02 -0.96 17.99
N GLY A 265 -19.82 0.11 18.12
CA GLY A 265 -20.16 1.01 17.00
C GLY A 265 -18.97 1.81 16.48
N GLN A 266 -17.96 2.11 17.32
CA GLN A 266 -16.77 2.87 16.94
C GLN A 266 -15.61 2.01 16.42
N LEU A 267 -15.58 0.71 16.74
CA LEU A 267 -14.55 -0.23 16.27
C LEU A 267 -14.67 -0.55 14.77
N GLY A 268 -15.88 -0.61 14.24
CA GLY A 268 -16.12 -0.84 12.81
C GLY A 268 -15.56 0.28 11.90
N PRO A 269 -15.95 1.55 12.13
CA PRO A 269 -15.47 2.69 11.36
C PRO A 269 -13.97 2.92 11.50
N THR A 270 -13.40 2.79 12.70
CA THR A 270 -11.95 2.97 12.92
C THR A 270 -11.10 1.89 12.25
N LEU A 271 -11.54 0.63 12.25
CA LEU A 271 -10.89 -0.43 11.47
C LEU A 271 -11.07 -0.24 9.96
N GLY A 272 -12.19 0.35 9.53
CA GLY A 272 -12.45 0.76 8.15
C GLY A 272 -11.53 1.90 7.70
N GLU A 273 -11.39 2.93 8.53
CA GLU A 273 -10.50 4.08 8.31
C GLU A 273 -9.04 3.66 8.33
N LEU A 274 -8.62 2.79 9.25
CA LEU A 274 -7.26 2.25 9.29
C LEU A 274 -6.93 1.47 8.01
N ARG A 275 -7.87 0.65 7.52
CA ARG A 275 -7.73 -0.08 6.23
C ARG A 275 -7.84 0.83 5.01
N GLY A 276 -8.55 1.94 5.11
CA GLY A 276 -8.61 2.99 4.09
C GLY A 276 -7.27 3.72 3.99
N LEU A 277 -6.74 4.16 5.13
CA LEU A 277 -5.47 4.85 5.25
C LEU A 277 -4.31 3.96 4.77
N ILE A 278 -4.30 2.67 5.10
CA ILE A 278 -3.30 1.72 4.60
C ILE A 278 -3.42 1.52 3.08
N ARG A 279 -4.63 1.50 2.51
CA ARG A 279 -4.82 1.40 1.05
C ARG A 279 -4.40 2.67 0.32
N ASP A 280 -4.69 3.83 0.87
CA ASP A 280 -4.30 5.10 0.26
C ASP A 280 -2.79 5.34 0.40
N LEU A 281 -2.17 4.91 1.50
CA LEU A 281 -0.72 4.95 1.68
C LEU A 281 -0.01 3.98 0.71
N ARG A 282 -0.58 2.79 0.46
CA ARG A 282 -0.08 1.86 -0.58
C ARG A 282 -0.29 2.40 -1.99
N ARG A 283 -1.43 3.01 -2.30
CA ARG A 283 -1.64 3.65 -3.62
C ARG A 283 -0.70 4.83 -3.85
N VAL A 284 -0.38 5.60 -2.82
CA VAL A 284 0.60 6.69 -2.92
C VAL A 284 2.00 6.11 -3.10
N SER A 285 2.35 5.03 -2.39
CA SER A 285 3.60 4.29 -2.59
C SER A 285 3.72 3.73 -4.01
N ASP A 286 2.71 3.00 -4.47
CA ASP A 286 2.68 2.36 -5.80
C ASP A 286 2.61 3.40 -6.93
N ARG A 287 1.97 4.56 -6.72
CA ARG A 287 1.94 5.65 -7.72
C ARG A 287 3.23 6.48 -7.75
N LEU A 288 3.94 6.61 -6.63
CA LEU A 288 5.24 7.27 -6.57
C LEU A 288 6.34 6.39 -7.18
N GLU A 289 6.23 5.07 -7.02
CA GLU A 289 7.15 4.08 -7.56
C GLU A 289 6.98 3.89 -9.08
N ASN A 290 5.75 3.99 -9.59
CA ASN A 290 5.47 3.71 -11.01
C ASN A 290 5.42 4.95 -11.92
N ASN A 291 5.33 6.19 -11.40
CA ASN A 291 5.26 7.39 -12.26
C ASN A 291 5.69 8.71 -11.58
N PRO A 292 6.97 8.87 -11.20
CA PRO A 292 7.45 10.06 -10.47
C PRO A 292 7.39 11.36 -11.30
N ALA A 293 7.36 11.28 -12.63
CA ALA A 293 7.44 12.43 -13.53
C ALA A 293 6.11 13.18 -13.75
N ARG A 294 4.96 12.57 -13.45
CA ARG A 294 3.64 13.15 -13.79
C ARG A 294 3.13 14.18 -12.78
N TYR A 295 3.71 14.23 -11.57
CA TYR A 295 3.35 15.22 -10.54
C TYR A 295 4.36 16.37 -10.46
N LEU A 296 5.60 16.15 -10.92
CA LEU A 296 6.63 17.21 -11.06
C LEU A 296 6.34 18.18 -12.22
N LEU A 297 5.47 17.79 -13.16
CA LEU A 297 5.09 18.61 -14.32
C LEU A 297 3.56 18.77 -14.32
N GLY A 298 3.09 19.78 -13.60
CA GLY A 298 1.67 20.09 -13.46
C GLY A 298 0.98 20.40 -14.79
N ARG A 299 -0.13 19.67 -14.99
CA ARG A 299 -1.38 19.97 -15.73
C ARG A 299 -1.39 20.42 -17.19
N ASP A 300 -2.37 19.83 -17.86
CA ASP A 300 -2.93 20.12 -19.17
C ASP A 300 -3.41 21.58 -19.33
N ALA A 301 -3.23 22.14 -20.53
CA ALA A 301 -3.84 23.40 -20.98
C ALA A 301 -4.95 23.10 -22.02
N PRO A 302 -6.14 23.71 -21.90
CA PRO A 302 -7.21 23.58 -22.90
C PRO A 302 -6.95 24.48 -24.11
N LYS A 303 -7.27 23.94 -25.30
CA LYS A 303 -7.52 24.69 -26.55
C LYS A 303 -8.81 25.52 -26.37
N ASP A 304 -8.95 26.74 -26.88
CA ASP A 304 -9.20 27.00 -28.32
C ASP A 304 -9.19 28.54 -28.63
N PRO A 305 -9.48 29.03 -29.86
CA PRO A 305 -8.58 29.86 -30.67
C PRO A 305 -8.99 31.34 -30.75
N THR A 306 -8.10 32.22 -31.27
CA THR A 306 -8.50 33.40 -32.09
C THR A 306 -7.32 34.18 -32.69
N THR A 307 -7.38 34.30 -34.02
CA THR A 307 -7.12 35.47 -34.88
C THR A 307 -5.72 36.10 -35.00
N LEU A 308 -5.09 35.78 -36.14
CA LEU A 308 -4.46 36.69 -37.13
C LEU A 308 -4.68 38.20 -36.86
N PRO A 309 -3.65 39.08 -36.96
CA PRO A 309 -2.85 39.22 -38.18
C PRO A 309 -1.39 39.72 -37.97
N ARG A 310 -0.36 38.92 -38.29
CA ARG A 310 1.03 39.42 -38.51
C ARG A 310 1.76 38.62 -39.60
N LEU A 311 1.05 38.39 -40.71
CA LEU A 311 1.45 37.54 -41.84
C LEU A 311 2.57 38.13 -42.74
N LEU A 312 3.28 39.18 -42.31
CA LEU A 312 4.32 39.83 -43.14
C LEU A 312 5.74 39.74 -42.56
N LEU A 313 5.93 39.16 -41.37
CA LEU A 313 7.28 38.90 -40.83
C LEU A 313 7.76 37.45 -41.07
N ALA A 314 6.91 36.57 -41.61
CA ALA A 314 7.16 35.12 -41.68
C ALA A 314 7.97 34.67 -42.91
N ALA A 315 8.15 35.50 -43.93
CA ALA A 315 8.82 35.07 -45.17
C ALA A 315 10.35 35.17 -45.12
N SER A 316 10.93 36.07 -44.30
CA SER A 316 12.40 36.24 -44.21
C SER A 316 13.06 35.35 -43.16
N LEU A 317 12.29 34.77 -42.23
CA LEU A 317 12.78 33.81 -41.23
C LEU A 317 12.85 32.38 -41.78
N ALA A 318 12.20 32.09 -42.92
CA ALA A 318 12.03 30.74 -43.46
C ALA A 318 13.30 30.14 -44.11
N THR A 319 14.28 30.94 -44.53
CA THR A 319 15.49 30.41 -45.20
C THR A 319 16.69 30.19 -44.27
N LEU A 320 16.71 30.79 -43.07
CA LEU A 320 17.75 30.56 -42.05
C LEU A 320 17.35 29.53 -40.98
N LEU A 321 16.09 29.10 -40.95
CA LEU A 321 15.58 28.04 -40.08
C LEU A 321 15.69 26.62 -40.67
N GLY A 322 16.13 26.46 -41.92
CA GLY A 322 16.26 25.15 -42.58
C GLY A 322 17.36 24.23 -42.01
N GLY A 323 18.26 24.76 -41.18
CA GLY A 323 19.38 24.01 -40.61
C GLY A 323 19.09 23.29 -39.28
N CYS A 324 17.96 23.56 -38.62
CA CYS A 324 17.70 23.05 -37.26
C CYS A 324 16.52 22.07 -37.15
N SER A 325 15.98 21.56 -38.27
CA SER A 325 14.93 20.54 -38.23
C SER A 325 15.46 19.09 -38.18
N ILE A 326 16.77 18.87 -38.16
CA ILE A 326 17.38 17.52 -38.20
C ILE A 326 17.74 16.94 -36.82
N LEU A 327 17.70 17.72 -35.73
CA LEU A 327 18.15 17.28 -34.40
C LEU A 327 17.06 17.18 -33.32
N GLY A 328 15.77 17.28 -33.71
CA GLY A 328 14.65 17.34 -32.77
C GLY A 328 13.52 16.34 -32.99
N SER A 329 13.55 15.52 -34.04
CA SER A 329 12.56 14.45 -34.27
C SER A 329 13.09 13.13 -33.73
N GLY A 330 13.36 13.07 -32.42
CA GLY A 330 13.32 11.79 -31.73
C GLY A 330 11.87 11.34 -31.81
N ASP A 331 11.59 10.37 -32.66
CA ASP A 331 10.30 9.71 -32.82
C ASP A 331 9.80 9.35 -31.42
N LYS A 332 8.96 10.20 -30.82
CA LYS A 332 8.26 9.90 -29.57
C LYS A 332 7.15 8.95 -29.95
N ASN A 333 7.54 7.75 -30.39
CA ASN A 333 6.59 6.72 -30.74
C ASN A 333 5.80 6.44 -29.46
N PRO A 334 4.49 6.74 -29.46
CA PRO A 334 3.68 6.56 -28.28
C PRO A 334 3.74 5.08 -27.90
N VAL A 335 3.98 4.79 -26.62
CA VAL A 335 3.91 3.42 -26.13
C VAL A 335 2.46 2.98 -26.22
N THR A 336 2.17 2.00 -27.08
CA THR A 336 0.85 1.40 -27.18
C THR A 336 0.62 0.50 -25.98
N LEU A 337 -0.44 0.79 -25.22
CA LEU A 337 -0.86 -0.03 -24.09
C LEU A 337 -1.91 -1.04 -24.55
N TYR A 338 -1.60 -2.32 -24.42
CA TYR A 338 -2.52 -3.41 -24.71
C TYR A 338 -3.21 -3.88 -23.43
N SER A 339 -4.53 -3.96 -23.48
CA SER A 339 -5.37 -4.45 -22.38
C SER A 339 -6.33 -5.52 -22.90
N PRO A 340 -5.92 -6.79 -22.95
CA PRO A 340 -6.77 -7.89 -23.42
C PRO A 340 -8.10 -7.96 -22.66
N ALA A 341 -9.19 -8.07 -23.41
CA ALA A 341 -10.55 -8.20 -22.87
C ALA A 341 -10.93 -9.68 -22.75
N VAL A 342 -10.41 -10.32 -21.71
CA VAL A 342 -10.59 -11.77 -21.53
C VAL A 342 -11.97 -12.09 -20.98
N GLN A 343 -12.75 -12.89 -21.71
CA GLN A 343 -14.02 -13.46 -21.26
C GLN A 343 -13.92 -14.98 -21.27
N VAL A 344 -14.15 -15.61 -20.12
CA VAL A 344 -14.12 -17.07 -19.99
C VAL A 344 -15.50 -17.61 -20.33
N LYS A 345 -15.58 -18.48 -21.33
CA LYS A 345 -16.84 -19.17 -21.65
C LYS A 345 -17.14 -20.20 -20.57
N VAL A 346 -18.34 -20.17 -20.03
CA VAL A 346 -18.75 -21.15 -19.00
C VAL A 346 -19.04 -22.50 -19.65
N ASP A 347 -18.40 -23.56 -19.18
CA ASP A 347 -18.69 -24.92 -19.62
C ASP A 347 -19.82 -25.53 -18.75
N PRO A 348 -20.92 -26.01 -19.37
CA PRO A 348 -22.01 -26.65 -18.64
C PRO A 348 -21.60 -27.87 -17.81
N SER A 349 -20.49 -28.54 -18.18
CA SER A 349 -19.98 -29.74 -17.52
C SER A 349 -19.25 -29.47 -16.19
N TRP A 350 -18.92 -28.20 -15.89
CA TRP A 350 -18.27 -27.86 -14.63
C TRP A 350 -19.19 -28.14 -13.43
N PRO A 351 -18.67 -28.79 -12.37
CA PRO A 351 -19.48 -29.12 -11.21
C PRO A 351 -19.86 -27.86 -10.42
N GLN A 352 -21.01 -27.91 -9.75
CA GLN A 352 -21.37 -26.91 -8.75
C GLN A 352 -20.56 -27.16 -7.46
N ALA A 353 -19.80 -26.15 -7.05
CA ALA A 353 -18.95 -26.17 -5.88
C ALA A 353 -19.57 -25.35 -4.74
N ASP A 354 -19.96 -26.03 -3.65
CA ASP A 354 -20.52 -25.39 -2.44
C ASP A 354 -19.44 -24.88 -1.47
N TRP A 355 -18.19 -24.88 -1.90
CA TRP A 355 -17.02 -24.48 -1.12
C TRP A 355 -16.45 -23.15 -1.60
N GLN A 356 -15.64 -22.51 -0.76
CA GLN A 356 -15.03 -21.21 -1.05
C GLN A 356 -13.58 -21.36 -1.52
N LEU A 357 -13.18 -20.53 -2.49
CA LEU A 357 -11.83 -20.50 -3.06
C LEU A 357 -11.15 -19.16 -2.77
N VAL A 358 -9.86 -19.23 -2.43
CA VAL A 358 -9.00 -18.05 -2.42
C VAL A 358 -7.93 -18.15 -3.50
N LEU A 359 -7.75 -17.07 -4.26
CA LEU A 359 -6.70 -16.95 -5.27
C LEU A 359 -5.48 -16.27 -4.66
N ALA A 360 -4.34 -16.95 -4.67
CA ALA A 360 -3.05 -16.34 -4.37
C ALA A 360 -2.53 -15.55 -5.59
N LYS A 361 -1.77 -14.48 -5.37
CA LYS A 361 -1.10 -13.77 -6.46
C LYS A 361 -0.20 -14.76 -7.21
N PRO A 362 -0.30 -14.86 -8.55
CA PRO A 362 0.57 -15.72 -9.34
C PRO A 362 2.04 -15.38 -9.12
N SER A 363 2.89 -16.38 -8.90
CA SER A 363 4.35 -16.20 -8.90
C SER A 363 4.89 -16.20 -10.32
N ALA A 364 5.92 -15.41 -10.58
CA ALA A 364 6.63 -15.40 -11.85
C ALA A 364 8.04 -14.80 -11.69
N ALA A 365 8.91 -15.02 -12.67
CA ALA A 365 10.17 -14.28 -12.77
C ALA A 365 9.90 -12.77 -13.00
N ARG A 366 10.79 -11.88 -12.54
CA ARG A 366 10.60 -10.42 -12.64
C ARG A 366 10.36 -9.90 -14.07
N MET A 367 10.91 -10.56 -15.09
CA MET A 367 10.65 -10.20 -16.49
C MET A 367 9.19 -10.46 -16.90
N VAL A 368 8.57 -11.50 -16.33
CA VAL A 368 7.17 -11.86 -16.56
C VAL A 368 6.24 -11.07 -15.62
N ASP A 369 6.62 -10.85 -14.36
CA ASP A 369 5.96 -9.92 -13.42
C ASP A 369 6.29 -8.46 -13.76
N SER A 370 5.99 -8.07 -14.99
CA SER A 370 6.17 -6.72 -15.49
C SER A 370 5.11 -6.42 -16.56
N PRO A 371 4.82 -5.14 -16.85
CA PRO A 371 3.94 -4.79 -17.95
C PRO A 371 4.63 -4.94 -19.33
N ARG A 372 5.86 -5.45 -19.42
CA ARG A 372 6.55 -5.63 -20.71
C ARG A 372 5.99 -6.84 -21.46
N ILE A 373 5.89 -6.73 -22.79
CA ILE A 373 5.53 -7.86 -23.64
C ILE A 373 6.81 -8.60 -24.03
N ASN A 374 7.03 -9.77 -23.42
CA ASN A 374 8.22 -10.59 -23.66
C ASN A 374 8.16 -11.28 -25.02
N VAL A 375 9.30 -11.33 -25.70
CA VAL A 375 9.48 -12.00 -26.98
C VAL A 375 10.79 -12.79 -26.98
N ARG A 376 10.78 -13.98 -27.58
CA ARG A 376 11.91 -14.88 -27.71
C ARG A 376 12.23 -15.07 -29.20
N PRO A 377 13.14 -14.26 -29.76
CA PRO A 377 13.54 -14.38 -31.17
C PRO A 377 14.36 -15.65 -31.41
N THR A 378 15.29 -15.94 -30.49
CA THR A 378 16.13 -17.15 -30.50
C THR A 378 15.91 -17.95 -29.21
N PRO A 379 16.09 -19.29 -29.19
CA PRO A 379 15.76 -20.12 -28.03
C PRO A 379 16.38 -19.65 -26.70
N SER A 380 17.59 -19.09 -26.74
CA SER A 380 18.36 -18.64 -25.58
C SER A 380 18.22 -17.15 -25.25
N GLU A 381 17.43 -16.38 -26.00
CA GLU A 381 17.38 -14.92 -25.90
C GLU A 381 15.97 -14.43 -25.60
N LEU A 382 15.83 -13.66 -24.52
CA LEU A 382 14.57 -13.05 -24.13
C LEU A 382 14.68 -11.54 -24.29
N GLU A 383 13.84 -10.97 -25.14
CA GLU A 383 13.73 -9.55 -25.40
C GLU A 383 12.32 -9.04 -25.05
N ILE A 384 12.10 -7.75 -25.29
CA ILE A 384 10.81 -7.08 -25.12
C ILE A 384 10.41 -6.35 -26.40
N TYR A 385 9.11 -6.35 -26.74
CA TYR A 385 8.63 -5.51 -27.83
C TYR A 385 8.83 -4.02 -27.50
N LYS A 386 9.43 -3.27 -28.42
CA LYS A 386 9.63 -1.81 -28.28
C LYS A 386 8.35 -1.07 -28.66
N GLY A 387 8.03 -0.01 -27.92
CA GLY A 387 6.83 0.81 -28.19
C GLY A 387 5.49 0.13 -27.85
N ALA A 388 5.53 -1.02 -27.16
CA ALA A 388 4.35 -1.75 -26.73
C ALA A 388 4.51 -2.25 -25.29
N SER A 389 3.42 -2.23 -24.54
CA SER A 389 3.38 -2.66 -23.14
C SER A 389 1.98 -3.16 -22.82
N TRP A 390 1.86 -4.09 -21.89
CA TRP A 390 0.60 -4.40 -21.24
C TRP A 390 0.14 -3.23 -20.38
N ALA A 391 -1.17 -3.11 -20.20
CA ALA A 391 -1.78 -2.14 -19.29
C ALA A 391 -1.50 -2.47 -17.81
N GLN A 392 -1.23 -3.74 -17.50
CA GLN A 392 -0.86 -4.23 -16.17
C GLN A 392 0.08 -5.45 -16.28
N PRO A 393 0.80 -5.83 -15.21
CA PRO A 393 1.68 -7.02 -15.23
C PRO A 393 0.96 -8.31 -15.64
N ALA A 394 1.67 -9.25 -16.26
CA ALA A 394 1.10 -10.52 -16.70
C ALA A 394 0.52 -11.35 -15.54
N THR A 395 1.13 -11.27 -14.34
CA THR A 395 0.60 -11.87 -13.10
C THR A 395 -0.79 -11.36 -12.79
N ASP A 396 -1.00 -10.06 -12.89
CA ASP A 396 -2.24 -9.38 -12.51
C ASP A 396 -3.31 -9.66 -13.58
N MET A 397 -2.92 -9.70 -14.86
CA MET A 397 -3.81 -10.16 -15.94
C MET A 397 -4.31 -11.58 -15.70
N ILE A 398 -3.45 -12.52 -15.30
CA ILE A 398 -3.85 -13.90 -15.01
C ILE A 398 -4.71 -13.97 -13.75
N GLU A 399 -4.35 -13.29 -12.67
CA GLU A 399 -5.15 -13.24 -11.44
C GLU A 399 -6.56 -12.69 -11.71
N ASP A 400 -6.67 -11.56 -12.42
CA ASP A 400 -7.95 -10.94 -12.76
C ASP A 400 -8.78 -11.80 -13.69
N THR A 401 -8.14 -12.51 -14.62
CA THR A 401 -8.83 -13.40 -15.55
C THR A 401 -9.38 -14.61 -14.81
N LEU A 402 -8.60 -15.22 -13.92
CA LEU A 402 -9.04 -16.36 -13.13
C LEU A 402 -10.16 -15.97 -12.17
N LEU A 403 -10.01 -14.83 -11.47
CA LEU A 403 -11.04 -14.32 -10.55
C LEU A 403 -12.37 -14.13 -11.27
N ARG A 404 -12.37 -13.35 -12.35
CA ARG A 404 -13.57 -13.13 -13.17
C ARG A 404 -14.10 -14.44 -13.75
N GLY A 405 -13.22 -15.33 -14.21
CA GLY A 405 -13.61 -16.65 -14.71
C GLY A 405 -14.36 -17.49 -13.68
N PHE A 406 -13.98 -17.43 -12.40
CA PHE A 406 -14.74 -18.08 -11.33
C PHE A 406 -16.03 -17.35 -10.98
N GLU A 407 -16.00 -16.02 -10.85
CA GLU A 407 -17.18 -15.19 -10.51
C GLU A 407 -18.27 -15.32 -11.58
N ASP A 408 -17.91 -15.13 -12.85
CA ASP A 408 -18.82 -15.17 -14.00
C ASP A 408 -19.30 -16.59 -14.31
N SER A 409 -18.61 -17.63 -13.82
CA SER A 409 -19.05 -19.02 -14.02
C SER A 409 -20.37 -19.32 -13.33
N GLY A 410 -20.66 -18.67 -12.19
CA GLY A 410 -21.78 -19.03 -11.32
C GLY A 410 -21.70 -20.44 -10.73
N ARG A 411 -20.56 -21.14 -10.86
CA ARG A 411 -20.37 -22.54 -10.45
C ARG A 411 -19.73 -22.71 -9.07
N ILE A 412 -19.39 -21.63 -8.37
CA ILE A 412 -18.72 -21.66 -7.07
C ILE A 412 -19.46 -20.79 -6.05
N HIS A 413 -19.55 -21.25 -4.80
CA HIS A 413 -20.20 -20.53 -3.71
C HIS A 413 -19.55 -19.17 -3.40
N GLY A 414 -18.22 -19.10 -3.47
CA GLY A 414 -17.50 -17.84 -3.32
C GLY A 414 -16.05 -17.96 -3.74
N VAL A 415 -15.55 -16.90 -4.36
CA VAL A 415 -14.16 -16.76 -4.74
C VAL A 415 -13.68 -15.36 -4.34
N ALA A 416 -12.44 -15.23 -3.87
CA ALA A 416 -11.83 -13.94 -3.67
C ALA A 416 -10.31 -14.02 -3.74
N ARG A 417 -9.65 -12.86 -3.82
CA ARG A 417 -8.20 -12.75 -3.61
C ARG A 417 -7.86 -12.95 -2.14
N VAL A 418 -6.63 -13.38 -1.83
CA VAL A 418 -6.15 -13.53 -0.44
C VAL A 418 -6.39 -12.28 0.42
N ALA A 419 -6.26 -11.09 -0.17
CA ALA A 419 -6.45 -9.82 0.54
C ALA A 419 -7.89 -9.57 1.04
N ALA A 420 -8.89 -10.30 0.53
CA ALA A 420 -10.28 -10.12 0.94
C ALA A 420 -10.60 -10.72 2.32
N GLY A 421 -9.75 -11.62 2.84
CA GLY A 421 -9.91 -12.20 4.18
C GLY A 421 -11.13 -13.11 4.36
N ILE A 422 -11.63 -13.71 3.27
CA ILE A 422 -12.71 -14.71 3.35
C ILE A 422 -12.18 -16.05 3.90
N ARG A 423 -13.06 -16.83 4.55
CA ARG A 423 -12.72 -18.17 5.02
C ARG A 423 -12.84 -19.17 3.86
N ALA A 424 -11.75 -19.35 3.12
CA ALA A 424 -11.72 -20.29 2.01
C ALA A 424 -11.45 -21.74 2.46
N ASP A 425 -12.06 -22.69 1.76
CA ASP A 425 -11.76 -24.12 1.88
C ASP A 425 -10.49 -24.48 1.12
N TYR A 426 -10.33 -23.91 -0.07
CA TYR A 426 -9.20 -24.16 -0.94
C TYR A 426 -8.49 -22.86 -1.32
N LYS A 427 -7.20 -22.99 -1.60
CA LYS A 427 -6.33 -21.95 -2.17
C LYS A 427 -5.82 -22.42 -3.52
N LEU A 428 -6.00 -21.60 -4.55
CA LEU A 428 -5.35 -21.78 -5.85
C LEU A 428 -4.05 -20.96 -5.86
N SER A 429 -2.93 -21.65 -6.03
CA SER A 429 -1.61 -21.04 -6.23
C SER A 429 -1.14 -21.33 -7.65
N THR A 430 -0.71 -20.29 -8.37
CA THR A 430 -0.22 -20.43 -9.74
C THR A 430 1.20 -19.90 -9.88
N ASP A 431 1.99 -20.56 -10.72
CA ASP A 431 3.36 -20.18 -11.08
C ASP A 431 3.47 -20.07 -12.60
N ILE A 432 3.79 -18.88 -13.09
CA ILE A 432 3.87 -18.57 -14.52
C ILE A 432 5.29 -18.84 -15.00
N ARG A 433 5.44 -19.92 -15.76
CA ARG A 433 6.73 -20.38 -16.30
C ARG A 433 7.08 -19.67 -17.59
N ARG A 434 6.10 -19.48 -18.47
CA ARG A 434 6.27 -18.81 -19.76
C ARG A 434 5.07 -17.91 -20.03
N PHE A 435 5.35 -16.68 -20.41
CA PHE A 435 4.37 -15.71 -20.87
C PHE A 435 5.06 -14.82 -21.91
N GLU A 436 5.18 -15.32 -23.13
CA GLU A 436 6.06 -14.75 -24.15
C GLU A 436 5.60 -15.11 -25.57
N SER A 437 5.99 -14.25 -26.51
CA SER A 437 5.89 -14.50 -27.96
C SER A 437 7.15 -15.24 -28.41
N ASP A 438 7.04 -16.50 -28.85
CA ASP A 438 8.19 -17.35 -29.19
C ASP A 438 8.24 -17.61 -30.70
N TYR A 439 9.33 -17.19 -31.35
CA TYR A 439 9.50 -17.37 -32.79
C TYR A 439 9.88 -18.81 -33.16
N GLN A 440 10.52 -19.58 -32.27
CA GLN A 440 10.93 -20.96 -32.54
C GLN A 440 11.68 -21.17 -33.88
N GLY A 441 12.40 -20.14 -34.35
CA GLY A 441 13.07 -20.16 -35.66
C GLY A 441 12.15 -20.01 -36.88
N GLN A 442 10.88 -19.67 -36.68
CA GLN A 442 9.89 -19.40 -37.73
C GLN A 442 9.82 -17.89 -38.07
N ALA A 443 9.13 -17.55 -39.16
CA ALA A 443 8.95 -16.16 -39.60
C ALA A 443 7.90 -15.40 -38.78
N THR A 444 6.92 -16.11 -38.22
CA THR A 444 5.89 -15.55 -37.35
C THR A 444 5.94 -16.22 -35.98
N PRO A 445 5.60 -15.50 -34.89
CA PRO A 445 5.70 -16.04 -33.56
C PRO A 445 4.50 -16.92 -33.19
N THR A 446 4.68 -17.73 -32.15
CA THR A 446 3.62 -18.41 -31.41
C THR A 446 3.60 -17.85 -30.00
N VAL A 447 2.45 -17.37 -29.54
CA VAL A 447 2.27 -16.98 -28.15
C VAL A 447 2.24 -18.24 -27.27
N VAL A 448 3.08 -18.24 -26.23
CA VAL A 448 3.21 -19.34 -25.28
C VAL A 448 2.82 -18.85 -23.89
N ILE A 449 1.79 -19.48 -23.32
CA ILE A 449 1.39 -19.29 -21.93
C ILE A 449 1.52 -20.63 -21.22
N GLU A 450 2.43 -20.72 -20.26
CA GLU A 450 2.65 -21.92 -19.46
C GLU A 450 2.53 -21.59 -17.97
N ILE A 451 1.57 -22.22 -17.31
CA ILE A 451 1.22 -21.97 -15.91
C ILE A 451 1.17 -23.31 -15.17
N ASN A 452 1.88 -23.44 -14.07
CA ASN A 452 1.66 -24.51 -13.10
C ASN A 452 0.61 -24.04 -12.08
N ALA A 453 -0.40 -24.85 -11.82
CA ALA A 453 -1.44 -24.57 -10.85
C ALA A 453 -1.48 -25.65 -9.77
N LYS A 454 -1.56 -25.23 -8.52
CA LYS A 454 -1.69 -26.09 -7.34
C LYS A 454 -2.96 -25.71 -6.59
N LEU A 455 -3.82 -26.70 -6.38
CA LEU A 455 -4.97 -26.57 -5.50
C LEU A 455 -4.59 -27.10 -4.12
N ILE A 456 -4.78 -26.29 -3.09
CA ILE A 456 -4.33 -26.57 -1.73
C ILE A 456 -5.53 -26.47 -0.79
N ASP A 457 -5.75 -27.47 0.04
CA ASP A 457 -6.71 -27.41 1.15
C ASP A 457 -6.13 -26.50 2.25
N VAL A 458 -6.88 -25.44 2.60
CA VAL A 458 -6.42 -24.40 3.53
C VAL A 458 -6.32 -24.92 4.97
N THR A 459 -7.14 -25.90 5.34
CA THR A 459 -7.26 -26.38 6.72
C THR A 459 -6.05 -27.21 7.13
N ASN A 460 -5.63 -28.14 6.26
CA ASN A 460 -4.53 -29.07 6.53
C ASN A 460 -3.26 -28.77 5.71
N GLN A 461 -3.28 -27.71 4.89
CA GLN A 461 -2.19 -27.29 4.02
C GLN A 461 -1.74 -28.38 3.02
N ARG A 462 -2.62 -29.33 2.69
CA ARG A 462 -2.34 -30.42 1.76
C ARG A 462 -2.54 -29.96 0.31
N VAL A 463 -1.62 -30.36 -0.56
CA VAL A 463 -1.81 -30.22 -2.02
C VAL A 463 -2.84 -31.25 -2.46
N VAL A 464 -4.00 -30.77 -2.92
CA VAL A 464 -5.11 -31.57 -3.46
C VAL A 464 -4.75 -32.06 -4.85
N ALA A 465 -4.27 -31.16 -5.69
CA ALA A 465 -3.91 -31.45 -7.07
C ALA A 465 -2.85 -30.46 -7.58
N ASP A 466 -2.04 -30.91 -8.53
CA ASP A 466 -1.02 -30.13 -9.22
C ASP A 466 -1.10 -30.43 -10.72
N ARG A 467 -1.21 -29.39 -11.55
CA ARG A 467 -1.25 -29.54 -13.01
C ARG A 467 -0.56 -28.37 -13.70
N THR A 468 0.17 -28.69 -14.78
CA THR A 468 0.74 -27.68 -15.68
C THR A 468 -0.16 -27.52 -16.91
N PHE A 469 -0.52 -26.28 -17.22
CA PHE A 469 -1.30 -25.89 -18.39
C PHE A 469 -0.39 -25.16 -19.36
N ARG A 470 -0.44 -25.55 -20.64
CA ARG A 470 0.35 -24.95 -21.70
C ARG A 470 -0.53 -24.65 -22.89
N GLN A 471 -0.61 -23.38 -23.24
CA GLN A 471 -1.37 -22.88 -24.38
C GLN A 471 -0.43 -22.30 -25.43
N LEU A 472 -0.63 -22.70 -26.69
CA LEU A 472 0.13 -22.30 -27.85
C LEU A 472 -0.82 -21.64 -28.86
N GLN A 473 -0.61 -20.36 -29.14
CA GLN A 473 -1.46 -19.59 -30.04
C GLN A 473 -0.61 -19.03 -31.19
N PRO A 474 -0.60 -19.68 -32.37
CA PRO A 474 0.13 -19.19 -33.54
C PRO A 474 -0.37 -17.80 -33.94
N VAL A 475 0.58 -16.93 -34.35
CA VAL A 475 0.27 -15.59 -34.86
C VAL A 475 0.53 -15.57 -36.37
N GLY A 476 -0.44 -15.06 -37.13
CA GLY A 476 -0.36 -14.98 -38.59
C GLY A 476 0.44 -13.79 -39.12
N SER A 477 0.90 -12.89 -38.25
CA SER A 477 1.73 -11.73 -38.61
C SER A 477 2.76 -11.42 -37.52
N THR A 478 3.66 -10.49 -37.81
CA THR A 478 4.65 -9.97 -36.86
C THR A 478 4.17 -8.73 -36.10
N ASP A 479 2.94 -8.29 -36.36
CA ASP A 479 2.37 -7.10 -35.73
C ASP A 479 2.08 -7.35 -34.24
N VAL A 480 2.47 -6.39 -33.40
CA VAL A 480 2.26 -6.51 -31.94
C VAL A 480 0.77 -6.56 -31.59
N SER A 481 -0.10 -5.95 -32.38
CA SER A 481 -1.56 -6.05 -32.23
C SER A 481 -2.07 -7.47 -32.45
N ALA A 482 -1.54 -8.18 -33.46
CA ALA A 482 -1.89 -9.58 -33.72
C ALA A 482 -1.35 -10.51 -32.62
N VAL A 483 -0.14 -10.23 -32.12
CA VAL A 483 0.44 -10.92 -30.96
C VAL A 483 -0.42 -10.70 -29.72
N ALA A 484 -0.84 -9.48 -29.44
CA ALA A 484 -1.73 -9.16 -28.31
C ALA A 484 -3.08 -9.89 -28.40
N ALA A 485 -3.68 -9.96 -29.59
CA ALA A 485 -4.90 -10.72 -29.82
C ALA A 485 -4.71 -12.24 -29.62
N ALA A 486 -3.53 -12.78 -29.95
CA ALA A 486 -3.20 -14.18 -29.67
C ALA A 486 -3.00 -14.44 -28.16
N PHE A 487 -2.40 -13.50 -27.43
CA PHE A 487 -2.38 -13.55 -25.96
C PHE A 487 -3.78 -13.53 -25.35
N GLU A 488 -4.69 -12.71 -25.88
CA GLU A 488 -6.08 -12.70 -25.42
C GLU A 488 -6.74 -14.08 -25.56
N ARG A 489 -6.63 -14.72 -26.74
CA ARG A 489 -7.14 -16.09 -26.95
C ARG A 489 -6.46 -17.11 -26.04
N GLY A 490 -5.15 -16.99 -25.84
CA GLY A 490 -4.39 -17.86 -24.93
C GLY A 490 -4.83 -17.72 -23.47
N LEU A 491 -5.08 -16.49 -23.02
CA LEU A 491 -5.60 -16.19 -21.69
C LEU A 491 -7.02 -16.73 -21.50
N GLN A 492 -7.88 -16.59 -22.51
CA GLN A 492 -9.23 -17.19 -22.48
C GLN A 492 -9.15 -18.71 -22.28
N GLN A 493 -8.32 -19.40 -23.06
CA GLN A 493 -8.20 -20.85 -22.99
C GLN A 493 -7.55 -21.33 -21.69
N VAL A 494 -6.44 -20.71 -21.26
CA VAL A 494 -5.77 -21.13 -20.02
C VAL A 494 -6.66 -20.92 -18.80
N ALA A 495 -7.43 -19.83 -18.77
CA ALA A 495 -8.37 -19.57 -17.69
C ALA A 495 -9.53 -20.57 -17.69
N HIS A 496 -10.10 -20.87 -18.85
CA HIS A 496 -11.11 -21.91 -19.00
C HIS A 496 -10.62 -23.26 -18.42
N ASP A 497 -9.42 -23.68 -18.81
CA ASP A 497 -8.86 -24.96 -18.39
C ASP A 497 -8.54 -24.99 -16.89
N VAL A 498 -7.97 -23.92 -16.34
CA VAL A 498 -7.64 -23.80 -14.91
C VAL A 498 -8.90 -23.75 -14.05
N VAL A 499 -9.93 -22.99 -14.47
CA VAL A 499 -11.21 -22.91 -13.75
C VAL A 499 -11.89 -24.28 -13.72
N GLY A 500 -12.05 -24.93 -14.88
CA GLY A 500 -12.68 -26.24 -14.96
C GLY A 500 -11.94 -27.32 -14.17
N TRP A 501 -10.61 -27.33 -14.24
CA TRP A 501 -9.78 -28.25 -13.46
C TRP A 501 -9.89 -27.98 -11.95
N THR A 502 -9.92 -26.72 -11.53
CA THR A 502 -10.02 -26.34 -10.11
C THR A 502 -11.35 -26.78 -9.53
N LEU A 503 -12.46 -26.50 -10.22
CA LEU A 503 -13.81 -26.91 -9.80
C LEU A 503 -13.92 -28.43 -9.71
N THR A 504 -13.43 -29.15 -10.72
CA THR A 504 -13.46 -30.62 -10.75
C THR A 504 -12.61 -31.22 -9.64
N SER A 505 -11.38 -30.74 -9.47
CA SER A 505 -10.45 -31.29 -8.47
C SER A 505 -10.90 -31.01 -7.04
N GLY A 506 -11.36 -29.79 -6.75
CA GLY A 506 -11.87 -29.42 -5.42
C GLY A 506 -13.16 -30.15 -5.06
N GLN A 507 -14.05 -30.37 -6.05
CA GLN A 507 -15.28 -31.12 -5.82
C GLN A 507 -15.02 -32.60 -5.56
N ASN A 508 -14.13 -33.23 -6.32
CA ASN A 508 -13.73 -34.63 -6.10
C ASN A 508 -13.13 -34.80 -4.70
N ASP A 509 -12.26 -33.89 -4.27
CA ASP A 509 -11.65 -33.93 -2.94
C ASP A 509 -12.70 -33.76 -1.82
N LYS A 510 -13.63 -32.80 -1.95
CA LYS A 510 -14.75 -32.65 -0.99
C LYS A 510 -15.62 -33.91 -0.91
N GLN A 511 -15.87 -34.60 -2.03
CA GLN A 511 -16.65 -35.83 -2.04
C GLN A 511 -15.91 -36.97 -1.35
N THR A 512 -14.58 -37.05 -1.47
CA THR A 512 -13.78 -38.06 -0.76
C THR A 512 -13.76 -37.85 0.75
N LEU A 513 -13.78 -36.60 1.23
CA LEU A 513 -13.81 -36.29 2.66
C LEU A 513 -15.19 -36.52 3.31
N LYS A 514 -16.25 -36.65 2.52
CA LYS A 514 -17.61 -36.98 2.99
C LYS A 514 -17.88 -38.48 3.10
N ARG A 515 -17.03 -39.32 2.50
CA ARG A 515 -17.08 -40.78 2.61
C ARG A 515 -16.16 -41.23 3.73
#